data_AF-A0A433C9X4-F1
#
_entry.id   AF-A0A433C9X4-F1
#
_cell.length_a   1.000
_cell.length_b   1.000
_cell.length_c   1.000
_cell.angle_alpha   90.00
_cell.angle_beta   90.00
_cell.angle_gamma   90.00
#
_symmetry.space_group_name_H-M   'P 1'
#
loop_
_entity.id
_entity.type
_entity.pdbx_description
1 polymer ?
#
loop_
_entity_poly.entity_id
_entity_poly.type
_entity_poly.pdbx_seq_one_letter_code
_entity_poly.pdbx_strand_id
1 'polypeptide(L)'
;MFANNVYPLKALTRATYISTVAAWIFGALSQCAPSTCLAEPSTNVVIQHRLTIAANPALGVTNEIVDQILSSMNSIMAKSKYGNPWDIPCAGVEFVRVGNVIKDKTLLRTGTYSQLTTSLKSVAPSANVLIVSTIDCDGIDAAGCGKVGSEPLVVGLYKGYDDQLWLHERGHNVGLQHAAEGPTIDVDVPPEIGMRFMFWELGQGHLGKIANECSAFKATSLASIQSIPSPPEKALAAVAPRPTLPIATMLVADSSSGDSAQNQADSESADAKAKAISKVEPTAAARAAEAGLTLNAFRVVGPPWLHGQGPMMESIRQLTAQDLDSIRGMFSGNINTYWAQAAMVLIGRGDPNDIALVQAAFTRLAGAAVAPEAAGANRDQALNLMRFRDTVPRALGKLAYRTQSTEAVNALAQVADLNKASEIVGPANASDLSKQALDALSRANTRDSIAFVGAVLDRKSDVSKSVAPLTANEQETLKTNVINASRMGRGPFVATRNQ
;
A
#
# COMPACT_ATOMS: atom_id res chain seq x y z
N MET A 1 13.49 -32.82 -55.24
CA MET A 1 12.70 -31.57 -55.20
C MET A 1 12.23 -31.35 -53.77
N PHE A 2 12.94 -30.51 -53.01
CA PHE A 2 12.46 -29.60 -51.98
C PHE A 2 13.69 -28.75 -51.60
N ALA A 3 13.52 -27.43 -51.65
CA ALA A 3 14.58 -26.45 -51.68
C ALA A 3 15.18 -26.16 -50.30
N ASN A 4 16.51 -26.10 -50.25
CA ASN A 4 17.31 -25.60 -49.13
C ASN A 4 17.12 -24.09 -49.00
N ASN A 5 16.58 -23.61 -47.89
CA ASN A 5 16.66 -22.20 -47.50
C ASN A 5 17.69 -22.04 -46.39
N VAL A 6 18.91 -21.69 -46.81
CA VAL A 6 19.98 -21.14 -45.96
C VAL A 6 19.83 -19.62 -46.02
N TYR A 7 19.49 -18.98 -44.91
CA TYR A 7 19.56 -17.52 -44.80
C TYR A 7 21.00 -17.10 -44.44
N PRO A 8 21.61 -16.17 -45.18
CA PRO A 8 22.93 -15.64 -44.83
C PRO A 8 22.80 -14.57 -43.74
N LEU A 9 23.62 -14.72 -42.71
CA LEU A 9 23.98 -13.65 -41.78
C LEU A 9 24.65 -12.51 -42.56
N LYS A 10 23.92 -11.41 -42.79
CA LYS A 10 24.52 -10.16 -43.22
C LYS A 10 25.06 -9.43 -42.00
N ALA A 11 26.38 -9.36 -41.93
CA ALA A 11 27.12 -8.42 -41.11
C ALA A 11 26.70 -6.99 -41.47
N LEU A 12 26.14 -6.25 -40.51
CA LEU A 12 25.98 -4.81 -40.62
C LEU A 12 27.16 -4.13 -39.94
N THR A 13 28.00 -3.57 -40.81
CA THR A 13 29.12 -2.70 -40.52
C THR A 13 28.71 -1.43 -39.78
N ARG A 14 29.42 -1.15 -38.68
CA ARG A 14 29.51 0.16 -38.04
C ARG A 14 30.00 1.21 -39.05
N ALA A 15 29.20 2.23 -39.34
CA ALA A 15 29.66 3.59 -39.62
C ALA A 15 28.46 4.55 -39.77
N THR A 16 28.62 5.75 -39.21
CA THR A 16 27.93 7.00 -39.56
C THR A 16 26.49 7.20 -39.08
N TYR A 17 26.31 7.47 -37.78
CA TYR A 17 25.26 8.38 -37.27
C TYR A 17 25.77 9.09 -36.01
N ILE A 18 26.82 9.90 -36.21
CA ILE A 18 27.23 10.95 -35.27
C ILE A 18 26.91 12.27 -35.98
N SER A 19 26.21 13.17 -35.29
CA SER A 19 25.76 14.51 -35.72
C SER A 19 24.28 14.58 -36.13
N THR A 20 23.36 14.58 -35.15
CA THR A 20 22.06 15.32 -35.15
C THR A 20 21.19 15.15 -33.88
N VAL A 21 21.73 14.69 -32.74
CA VAL A 21 20.98 14.62 -31.45
C VAL A 21 21.68 15.42 -30.32
N ALA A 22 22.39 16.50 -30.68
CA ALA A 22 23.06 17.38 -29.71
C ALA A 22 22.38 18.76 -29.55
N ALA A 23 21.15 18.93 -30.06
CA ALA A 23 20.44 20.22 -30.02
C ALA A 23 19.12 20.21 -29.24
N TRP A 24 18.77 19.13 -28.53
CA TRP A 24 17.50 19.03 -27.78
C TRP A 24 17.64 18.56 -26.31
N ILE A 25 18.86 18.54 -25.74
CA ILE A 25 19.11 18.10 -24.34
C ILE A 25 19.73 19.20 -23.45
N PHE A 26 19.92 20.43 -23.96
CA PHE A 26 20.42 21.57 -23.15
C PHE A 26 19.48 22.78 -23.13
N GLY A 27 18.16 22.53 -23.17
CA GLY A 27 17.14 23.56 -22.97
C GLY A 27 16.49 23.42 -21.59
N ALA A 28 16.74 24.40 -20.72
CA ALA A 28 16.07 24.64 -19.43
C ALA A 28 16.57 23.86 -18.19
N LEU A 29 17.88 23.90 -17.93
CA LEU A 29 18.33 24.14 -16.54
C LEU A 29 18.30 25.65 -16.30
N SER A 30 17.11 26.18 -16.01
CA SER A 30 17.00 27.51 -15.41
C SER A 30 17.45 27.37 -13.95
N GLN A 31 18.75 27.54 -13.73
CA GLN A 31 19.27 27.83 -12.41
C GLN A 31 18.68 29.19 -12.00
N CYS A 32 17.70 29.18 -11.12
CA CYS A 32 17.29 30.39 -10.41
C CYS A 32 18.54 30.92 -9.69
N ALA A 33 18.96 32.13 -10.05
CA ALA A 33 19.91 32.88 -9.27
C ALA A 33 19.37 33.04 -7.83
N PRO A 34 20.22 32.99 -6.79
CA PRO A 34 19.81 32.89 -5.38
C PRO A 34 19.11 34.13 -4.79
N SER A 35 18.63 35.07 -5.62
CA SER A 35 18.01 36.33 -5.18
C SER A 35 16.65 36.64 -5.80
N THR A 36 16.07 35.77 -6.63
CA THR A 36 14.73 35.96 -7.22
C THR A 36 13.90 34.68 -7.29
N CYS A 37 13.93 33.86 -6.24
CA CYS A 37 12.76 33.03 -5.92
C CYS A 37 11.65 34.00 -5.52
N LEU A 38 10.94 34.54 -6.51
CA LEU A 38 9.72 35.30 -6.34
C LEU A 38 8.86 34.49 -5.37
N ALA A 39 8.54 35.09 -4.22
CA ALA A 39 7.51 34.57 -3.35
C ALA A 39 6.32 34.24 -4.25
N GLU A 40 5.89 32.96 -4.28
CA GLU A 40 4.66 32.60 -4.97
C GLU A 40 3.61 33.63 -4.53
N PRO A 41 2.93 34.33 -5.47
CA PRO A 41 1.89 35.27 -5.08
C PRO A 41 1.01 34.53 -4.09
N SER A 42 0.79 35.13 -2.92
CA SER A 42 -0.05 34.55 -1.86
C SER A 42 -1.41 34.31 -2.47
N THR A 43 -1.61 33.13 -3.00
CA THR A 43 -2.83 32.79 -3.68
C THR A 43 -3.82 32.70 -2.53
N ASN A 44 -4.74 33.66 -2.50
CA ASN A 44 -5.88 33.68 -1.60
C ASN A 44 -6.84 32.54 -1.94
N VAL A 45 -6.30 31.37 -2.30
CA VAL A 45 -6.99 30.21 -2.82
C VAL A 45 -6.41 28.97 -2.13
N VAL A 46 -7.30 28.15 -1.59
CA VAL A 46 -7.02 26.79 -1.15
C VAL A 46 -7.59 25.83 -2.21
N ILE A 47 -6.76 24.90 -2.65
CA ILE A 47 -7.14 23.77 -3.49
C ILE A 47 -7.58 22.63 -2.58
N GLN A 48 -8.89 22.42 -2.51
CA GLN A 48 -9.50 21.37 -1.71
C GLN A 48 -9.69 20.08 -2.53
N HIS A 49 -9.05 19.01 -2.06
CA HIS A 49 -9.28 17.63 -2.46
C HIS A 49 -10.45 17.07 -1.68
N ARG A 50 -11.62 17.04 -2.30
CA ARG A 50 -12.87 16.61 -1.68
C ARG A 50 -13.03 15.10 -1.85
N LEU A 51 -12.93 14.36 -0.76
CA LEU A 51 -13.01 12.90 -0.76
C LEU A 51 -14.39 12.44 -0.29
N THR A 52 -15.08 11.67 -1.13
CA THR A 52 -16.31 10.96 -0.78
C THR A 52 -15.96 9.49 -0.63
N ILE A 53 -16.08 8.98 0.59
CA ILE A 53 -15.52 7.70 1.01
C ILE A 53 -16.63 6.65 1.11
N ALA A 54 -16.37 5.47 0.56
CA ALA A 54 -17.20 4.29 0.75
C ALA A 54 -16.37 3.14 1.36
N ALA A 55 -17.01 2.32 2.18
CA ALA A 55 -16.39 1.15 2.77
C ALA A 55 -17.44 0.08 3.08
N ASN A 56 -17.04 -1.20 2.98
CA ASN A 56 -17.87 -2.26 3.52
C ASN A 56 -17.92 -2.15 5.05
N PRO A 57 -19.11 -2.21 5.69
CA PRO A 57 -19.25 -2.06 7.15
C PRO A 57 -18.45 -3.10 7.96
N ALA A 58 -18.13 -4.27 7.40
CA ALA A 58 -17.30 -5.27 8.07
C ALA A 58 -15.87 -4.79 8.36
N LEU A 59 -15.40 -3.74 7.67
CA LEU A 59 -14.10 -3.11 7.91
C LEU A 59 -14.10 -2.19 9.15
N GLY A 60 -15.26 -1.94 9.77
CA GLY A 60 -15.35 -1.10 10.97
C GLY A 60 -14.89 0.35 10.74
N VAL A 61 -14.92 0.84 9.50
CA VAL A 61 -14.52 2.22 9.17
C VAL A 61 -15.54 3.20 9.74
N THR A 62 -15.08 4.24 10.43
CA THR A 62 -15.93 5.31 10.97
C THR A 62 -15.49 6.67 10.39
N ASN A 63 -16.35 7.68 10.56
CA ASN A 63 -16.02 9.04 10.16
C ASN A 63 -14.77 9.56 10.87
N GLU A 64 -14.62 9.23 12.16
CA GLU A 64 -13.52 9.68 13.01
C GLU A 64 -12.17 9.12 12.53
N ILE A 65 -12.14 7.87 12.06
CA ILE A 65 -10.94 7.28 11.45
C ILE A 65 -10.55 8.07 10.21
N VAL A 66 -11.51 8.33 9.33
CA VAL A 66 -11.25 9.07 8.09
C VAL A 66 -10.79 10.49 8.40
N ASP A 67 -11.42 11.17 9.35
CA ASP A 67 -11.03 12.53 9.74
C ASP A 67 -9.62 12.56 10.36
N GLN A 68 -9.21 11.54 11.11
CA GLN A 68 -7.84 11.41 11.61
C GLN A 68 -6.84 11.25 10.47
N ILE A 69 -7.15 10.42 9.47
CA ILE A 69 -6.29 10.23 8.29
C ILE A 69 -6.16 11.56 7.54
N LEU A 70 -7.27 12.23 7.22
CA LEU A 70 -7.26 13.51 6.50
C LEU A 70 -6.55 14.62 7.27
N SER A 71 -6.73 14.68 8.60
CA SER A 71 -6.00 15.61 9.45
C SER A 71 -4.49 15.37 9.36
N SER A 72 -4.05 14.10 9.34
CA SER A 72 -2.63 13.78 9.21
C SER A 72 -2.10 14.12 7.81
N MET A 73 -2.84 13.77 6.75
CA MET A 73 -2.51 14.16 5.36
C MET A 73 -2.34 15.68 5.23
N ASN A 74 -3.26 16.46 5.80
CA ASN A 74 -3.19 17.92 5.82
C ASN A 74 -1.95 18.42 6.58
N SER A 75 -1.62 17.81 7.73
CA SER A 75 -0.42 18.17 8.50
C SER A 75 0.87 17.87 7.71
N ILE A 76 0.92 16.74 6.99
CA ILE A 76 2.06 16.36 6.14
C ILE A 76 2.21 17.34 4.99
N MET A 77 1.11 17.69 4.32
CA MET A 77 1.14 18.57 3.15
C MET A 77 1.50 20.02 3.53
N ALA A 78 1.10 20.48 4.72
CA ALA A 78 1.38 21.83 5.20
C ALA A 78 2.82 22.06 5.70
N LYS A 79 3.61 21.00 5.93
CA LYS A 79 4.92 21.11 6.61
C LYS A 79 6.02 20.38 5.82
N SER A 80 7.24 20.88 5.90
CA SER A 80 8.41 20.08 5.55
C SER A 80 8.78 19.18 6.74
N LYS A 81 8.88 17.87 6.52
CA LYS A 81 9.31 16.87 7.52
C LYS A 81 10.84 16.79 7.59
N TYR A 82 11.52 16.91 6.45
CA TYR A 82 12.97 16.72 6.32
C TYR A 82 13.78 18.00 6.13
N GLY A 83 13.10 19.13 5.94
CA GLY A 83 13.74 20.40 5.64
C GLY A 83 14.09 20.58 4.16
N ASN A 84 14.46 21.81 3.81
CA ASN A 84 14.88 22.21 2.47
C ASN A 84 16.31 21.71 2.17
N PRO A 85 16.68 21.48 0.89
CA PRO A 85 16.03 22.06 -0.31
C PRO A 85 14.97 21.19 -1.01
N TRP A 86 14.84 19.91 -0.69
CA TRP A 86 14.04 18.99 -1.50
C TRP A 86 12.63 18.73 -0.95
N ASP A 87 12.44 18.67 0.37
CA ASP A 87 11.11 18.51 0.99
C ASP A 87 10.50 19.88 1.29
N ILE A 88 9.53 20.28 0.47
CA ILE A 88 8.87 21.59 0.61
C ILE A 88 7.44 21.43 1.13
N PRO A 89 6.89 22.40 1.87
CA PRO A 89 5.47 22.42 2.18
C PRO A 89 4.64 22.70 0.90
N CYS A 90 3.57 21.94 0.68
CA CYS A 90 2.60 22.20 -0.38
C CYS A 90 1.52 23.17 0.13
N ALA A 91 1.91 24.43 0.34
CA ALA A 91 0.99 25.47 0.82
C ALA A 91 -0.26 25.59 -0.07
N GLY A 92 -1.43 25.75 0.55
CA GLY A 92 -2.70 25.91 -0.18
C GLY A 92 -3.34 24.61 -0.67
N VAL A 93 -2.82 23.43 -0.33
CA VAL A 93 -3.49 22.13 -0.58
C VAL A 93 -4.18 21.65 0.70
N GLU A 94 -5.43 21.21 0.59
CA GLU A 94 -6.22 20.70 1.72
C GLU A 94 -7.07 19.48 1.31
N PHE A 95 -7.21 18.50 2.20
CA PHE A 95 -8.04 17.30 2.01
C PHE A 95 -9.23 17.38 2.96
N VAL A 96 -10.42 17.20 2.41
CA VAL A 96 -11.68 17.30 3.18
C VAL A 96 -12.60 16.13 2.85
N ARG A 97 -13.27 15.61 3.88
CA ARG A 97 -14.31 14.59 3.70
C ARG A 97 -15.62 15.25 3.27
N VAL A 98 -16.29 14.67 2.28
CA VAL A 98 -17.63 15.07 1.84
C VAL A 98 -18.65 14.06 2.33
N GLY A 99 -19.51 14.50 3.25
CA GLY A 99 -20.56 13.65 3.83
C GLY A 99 -19.99 12.53 4.72
N ASN A 100 -20.88 11.69 5.25
CA ASN A 100 -20.48 10.53 6.05
C ASN A 100 -19.88 9.42 5.17
N VAL A 101 -19.08 8.54 5.77
CA VAL A 101 -18.63 7.30 5.12
C VAL A 101 -19.86 6.50 4.66
N ILE A 102 -19.95 6.25 3.36
CA ILE A 102 -21.01 5.43 2.76
C ILE A 102 -20.73 3.98 3.13
N LYS A 103 -21.61 3.40 3.96
CA LYS A 103 -21.51 2.01 4.42
C LYS A 103 -22.51 1.14 3.68
N ASP A 104 -22.01 0.22 2.87
CA ASP A 104 -22.85 -0.77 2.20
C ASP A 104 -22.17 -2.15 2.21
N LYS A 105 -22.92 -3.19 2.59
CA LYS A 105 -22.45 -4.57 2.65
C LYS A 105 -22.17 -5.18 1.27
N THR A 106 -22.71 -4.61 0.19
CA THR A 106 -22.49 -5.09 -1.18
C THR A 106 -21.19 -4.54 -1.79
N LEU A 107 -20.52 -3.60 -1.13
CA LEU A 107 -19.18 -3.17 -1.51
C LEU A 107 -18.20 -4.32 -1.30
N LEU A 108 -17.42 -4.64 -2.33
CA LEU A 108 -16.36 -5.63 -2.22
C LEU A 108 -15.27 -5.14 -1.25
N ARG A 109 -14.76 -6.07 -0.43
CA ARG A 109 -13.66 -5.83 0.51
C ARG A 109 -12.29 -6.18 -0.05
N THR A 110 -12.28 -6.90 -1.15
CA THR A 110 -11.09 -7.40 -1.83
C THR A 110 -11.42 -7.76 -3.28
N GLY A 111 -10.40 -7.82 -4.12
CA GLY A 111 -10.52 -8.08 -5.56
C GLY A 111 -9.48 -7.29 -6.34
N THR A 112 -9.58 -7.34 -7.67
CA THR A 112 -8.76 -6.49 -8.54
C THR A 112 -9.22 -5.04 -8.48
N TYR A 113 -8.35 -4.10 -8.83
CA TYR A 113 -8.73 -2.69 -8.98
C TYR A 113 -9.99 -2.52 -9.85
N SER A 114 -10.09 -3.23 -10.98
CA SER A 114 -11.27 -3.17 -11.85
C SER A 114 -12.55 -3.69 -11.19
N GLN A 115 -12.49 -4.81 -10.44
CA GLN A 115 -13.63 -5.35 -9.71
C GLN A 115 -14.09 -4.41 -8.60
N LEU A 116 -13.13 -3.88 -7.83
CA LEU A 116 -13.35 -2.98 -6.71
C LEU A 116 -13.94 -1.63 -7.18
N THR A 117 -13.41 -1.06 -8.26
CA THR A 117 -13.96 0.17 -8.86
C THR A 117 -15.35 -0.06 -9.47
N THR A 118 -15.60 -1.21 -10.10
CA THR A 118 -16.94 -1.56 -10.60
C THR A 118 -17.95 -1.68 -9.46
N SER A 119 -17.56 -2.34 -8.36
CA SER A 119 -18.37 -2.43 -7.14
C SER A 119 -18.64 -1.06 -6.51
N LEU A 120 -17.62 -0.19 -6.44
CA LEU A 120 -17.79 1.18 -5.97
C LEU A 120 -18.80 1.93 -6.83
N LYS A 121 -18.65 1.91 -8.15
CA LYS A 121 -19.49 2.69 -9.06
C LYS A 121 -20.92 2.18 -9.17
N SER A 122 -21.17 0.90 -8.92
CA SER A 122 -22.53 0.37 -8.90
C SER A 122 -23.28 0.66 -7.60
N VAL A 123 -22.57 0.75 -6.47
CA VAL A 123 -23.19 0.90 -5.13
C VAL A 123 -23.15 2.34 -4.63
N ALA A 124 -22.02 3.03 -4.82
CA ALA A 124 -21.76 4.39 -4.34
C ALA A 124 -21.13 5.24 -5.46
N PRO A 125 -21.86 5.55 -6.55
CA PRO A 125 -21.31 6.21 -7.74
C PRO A 125 -20.65 7.57 -7.47
N SER A 126 -21.11 8.29 -6.44
CA SER A 126 -20.55 9.57 -6.00
C SER A 126 -19.23 9.44 -5.23
N ALA A 127 -18.88 8.24 -4.76
CA ALA A 127 -17.64 8.01 -4.06
C ALA A 127 -16.43 7.98 -5.02
N ASN A 128 -15.33 8.54 -4.55
CA ASN A 128 -14.03 8.57 -5.23
C ASN A 128 -12.90 7.94 -4.39
N VAL A 129 -13.23 7.44 -3.20
CA VAL A 129 -12.36 6.61 -2.37
C VAL A 129 -13.12 5.35 -1.98
N LEU A 130 -12.53 4.18 -2.20
CA LEU A 130 -13.00 2.91 -1.64
C LEU A 130 -11.97 2.40 -0.63
N ILE A 131 -12.40 2.16 0.60
CA ILE A 131 -11.57 1.48 1.60
C ILE A 131 -11.83 -0.02 1.55
N VAL A 132 -10.76 -0.80 1.47
CA VAL A 132 -10.78 -2.27 1.33
C VAL A 132 -9.92 -2.95 2.40
N SER A 133 -10.02 -4.27 2.53
CA SER A 133 -9.08 -5.03 3.35
C SER A 133 -7.75 -5.23 2.62
N THR A 134 -7.86 -5.58 1.33
CA THR A 134 -6.76 -5.93 0.43
C THR A 134 -7.14 -5.59 -1.01
N ILE A 135 -6.15 -5.35 -1.87
CA ILE A 135 -6.39 -5.07 -3.30
C ILE A 135 -5.35 -5.78 -4.17
N ASP A 136 -5.81 -6.39 -5.25
CA ASP A 136 -4.96 -6.86 -6.34
C ASP A 136 -4.75 -5.72 -7.38
N CYS A 137 -3.59 -5.07 -7.30
CA CYS A 137 -3.16 -4.04 -8.25
C CYS A 137 -2.21 -4.70 -9.26
N ASP A 138 -2.71 -5.01 -10.45
CA ASP A 138 -1.97 -5.64 -11.56
C ASP A 138 -1.23 -6.95 -11.18
N GLY A 139 -1.90 -7.82 -10.43
CA GLY A 139 -1.39 -9.13 -10.02
C GLY A 139 -0.61 -9.10 -8.70
N ILE A 140 -0.69 -8.03 -7.92
CA ILE A 140 0.09 -7.77 -6.70
C ILE A 140 -0.89 -7.49 -5.56
N ASP A 141 -0.70 -8.16 -4.42
CA ASP A 141 -1.46 -7.83 -3.22
C ASP A 141 -0.86 -6.54 -2.66
N ALA A 142 -1.45 -5.42 -3.04
CA ALA A 142 -1.00 -4.08 -2.71
C ALA A 142 -1.84 -3.52 -1.54
N ALA A 143 -1.26 -2.53 -0.86
CA ALA A 143 -1.95 -1.77 0.17
C ALA A 143 -2.89 -0.72 -0.41
N GLY A 144 -2.61 -0.23 -1.61
CA GLY A 144 -3.41 0.73 -2.33
C GLY A 144 -3.23 0.57 -3.83
N CYS A 145 -4.13 1.18 -4.60
CA CYS A 145 -4.06 1.27 -6.04
C CYS A 145 -4.85 2.49 -6.51
N GLY A 146 -4.20 3.37 -7.25
CA GLY A 146 -4.78 4.52 -7.93
C GLY A 146 -4.31 4.58 -9.38
N LYS A 147 -5.24 4.77 -10.32
CA LYS A 147 -4.86 4.96 -11.72
C LYS A 147 -4.38 6.40 -11.94
N VAL A 148 -3.26 6.55 -12.64
CA VAL A 148 -2.66 7.84 -12.95
C VAL A 148 -3.66 8.77 -13.66
N GLY A 149 -3.90 9.95 -13.08
CA GLY A 149 -4.77 10.97 -13.66
C GLY A 149 -6.27 10.68 -13.57
N SER A 150 -6.70 9.71 -12.77
CA SER A 150 -8.11 9.32 -12.71
C SER A 150 -8.55 8.82 -11.33
N GLU A 151 -9.84 8.96 -11.04
CA GLU A 151 -10.50 8.44 -9.85
C GLU A 151 -11.23 7.11 -10.14
N PRO A 152 -11.49 6.27 -9.12
CA PRO A 152 -11.22 6.45 -7.69
C PRO A 152 -9.81 6.00 -7.27
N LEU A 153 -9.39 6.35 -6.06
CA LEU A 153 -8.36 5.61 -5.35
C LEU A 153 -8.98 4.48 -4.52
N VAL A 154 -8.30 3.34 -4.45
CA VAL A 154 -8.70 2.19 -3.63
C VAL A 154 -7.57 1.89 -2.66
N VAL A 155 -7.86 1.89 -1.37
CA VAL A 155 -6.85 1.86 -0.30
C VAL A 155 -7.25 0.94 0.85
N GLY A 156 -6.28 0.26 1.44
CA GLY A 156 -6.45 -0.46 2.71
C GLY A 156 -6.19 0.44 3.93
N LEU A 157 -6.37 -0.14 5.12
CA LEU A 157 -6.03 0.51 6.40
C LEU A 157 -4.80 -0.12 7.06
N TYR A 158 -3.67 0.56 7.01
CA TYR A 158 -2.40 0.13 7.56
C TYR A 158 -1.98 1.11 8.65
N LYS A 159 -2.29 0.76 9.90
CA LYS A 159 -2.01 1.61 11.05
C LYS A 159 -0.56 2.10 11.05
N GLY A 160 -0.39 3.41 11.06
CA GLY A 160 0.93 4.07 11.01
C GLY A 160 1.43 4.40 9.59
N TYR A 161 0.68 4.01 8.55
CA TYR A 161 0.95 4.28 7.14
C TYR A 161 -0.27 4.83 6.39
N ASP A 162 -1.46 4.87 7.01
CA ASP A 162 -2.73 5.24 6.36
C ASP A 162 -2.64 6.57 5.60
N ASP A 163 -2.09 7.60 6.24
CA ASP A 163 -1.95 8.94 5.67
C ASP A 163 -0.96 9.00 4.50
N GLN A 164 0.19 8.35 4.64
CA GLN A 164 1.20 8.20 3.58
C GLN A 164 0.64 7.45 2.38
N LEU A 165 -0.04 6.34 2.64
CA LEU A 165 -0.68 5.52 1.62
C LEU A 165 -1.76 6.31 0.87
N TRP A 166 -2.62 7.01 1.59
CA TRP A 166 -3.68 7.81 0.96
C TRP A 166 -3.11 8.98 0.15
N LEU A 167 -2.05 9.64 0.64
CA LEU A 167 -1.34 10.67 -0.12
C LEU A 167 -0.71 10.10 -1.38
N HIS A 168 -0.07 8.93 -1.30
CA HIS A 168 0.54 8.23 -2.42
C HIS A 168 -0.49 7.90 -3.50
N GLU A 169 -1.56 7.20 -3.14
CA GLU A 169 -2.59 6.81 -4.11
C GLU A 169 -3.34 8.03 -4.66
N ARG A 170 -3.53 9.07 -3.84
CA ARG A 170 -4.07 10.33 -4.35
C ARG A 170 -3.10 11.04 -5.29
N GLY A 171 -1.81 10.93 -5.05
CA GLY A 171 -0.73 11.36 -5.93
C GLY A 171 -0.89 10.76 -7.33
N HIS A 172 -1.16 9.46 -7.41
CA HIS A 172 -1.51 8.82 -8.69
C HIS A 172 -2.73 9.45 -9.33
N ASN A 173 -3.85 9.60 -8.63
CA ASN A 173 -5.05 10.20 -9.21
C ASN A 173 -4.78 11.60 -9.79
N VAL A 174 -3.89 12.40 -9.19
CA VAL A 174 -3.55 13.75 -9.69
C VAL A 174 -2.50 13.75 -10.81
N GLY A 175 -2.04 12.58 -11.25
CA GLY A 175 -1.16 12.42 -12.42
C GLY A 175 0.29 12.10 -12.08
N LEU A 176 0.64 11.91 -10.81
CA LEU A 176 2.00 11.53 -10.41
C LEU A 176 2.24 10.05 -10.69
N GLN A 177 3.44 9.75 -11.19
CA GLN A 177 3.94 8.38 -11.24
C GLN A 177 4.80 8.11 -10.01
N HIS A 178 5.13 6.84 -9.76
CA HIS A 178 6.16 6.53 -8.78
C HIS A 178 7.43 7.30 -9.10
N ALA A 179 8.15 7.73 -8.07
CA ALA A 179 9.52 8.19 -8.26
C ALA A 179 10.33 7.05 -8.94
N ALA A 180 10.83 7.31 -10.15
CA ALA A 180 11.47 6.32 -11.02
C ALA A 180 12.84 5.83 -10.50
N GLU A 181 13.35 6.48 -9.46
CA GLU A 181 14.60 6.18 -8.82
C GLU A 181 14.33 5.06 -7.82
N GLY A 182 14.77 3.83 -8.13
CA GLY A 182 14.71 2.76 -7.15
C GLY A 182 15.49 3.14 -5.88
N PRO A 183 15.08 2.71 -4.68
CA PRO A 183 16.09 2.46 -3.67
C PRO A 183 16.92 1.35 -4.31
N THR A 184 18.15 1.62 -4.69
CA THR A 184 19.11 0.60 -4.32
C THR A 184 19.04 0.53 -2.80
N ILE A 185 19.05 -0.66 -2.22
CA ILE A 185 19.13 -0.91 -0.77
C ILE A 185 20.52 -0.46 -0.27
N ASP A 186 20.98 0.67 -0.78
CA ASP A 186 22.32 1.19 -0.69
C ASP A 186 22.25 2.44 0.16
N VAL A 187 23.13 2.47 1.14
CA VAL A 187 23.33 3.58 2.07
C VAL A 187 23.76 4.88 1.37
N ASP A 188 24.03 4.82 0.06
CA ASP A 188 24.55 5.90 -0.78
C ASP A 188 23.47 6.58 -1.65
N VAL A 189 22.20 6.13 -1.62
CA VAL A 189 21.10 6.87 -2.28
C VAL A 189 20.81 8.14 -1.48
N PRO A 190 20.75 9.32 -2.12
CA PRO A 190 20.33 10.53 -1.43
C PRO A 190 19.00 10.29 -0.70
N PRO A 191 18.90 10.59 0.61
CA PRO A 191 17.70 10.31 1.40
C PRO A 191 16.43 10.96 0.83
N GLU A 192 16.61 11.98 -0.03
CA GLU A 192 15.58 12.71 -0.76
C GLU A 192 14.69 11.81 -1.62
N ILE A 193 15.20 10.71 -2.15
CA ILE A 193 14.46 9.84 -3.06
C ILE A 193 13.65 8.81 -2.27
N GLY A 194 14.33 8.12 -1.36
CA GLY A 194 13.73 7.06 -0.56
C GLY A 194 12.65 7.56 0.38
N MET A 195 12.71 8.82 0.82
CA MET A 195 11.77 9.38 1.81
C MET A 195 10.59 10.14 1.18
N ARG A 196 10.40 10.08 -0.15
CA ARG A 196 9.26 10.70 -0.84
C ARG A 196 7.98 9.90 -0.69
N PHE A 197 6.85 10.58 -0.54
CA PHE A 197 5.56 9.87 -0.46
C PHE A 197 5.17 9.19 -1.77
N MET A 198 5.68 9.63 -2.93
CA MET A 198 5.48 8.97 -4.24
C MET A 198 6.45 7.80 -4.50
N PHE A 199 7.18 7.35 -3.49
CA PHE A 199 8.11 6.23 -3.65
C PHE A 199 7.38 4.88 -3.72
N TRP A 200 7.86 3.97 -4.56
CA TRP A 200 7.18 2.72 -4.87
C TRP A 200 7.24 1.66 -3.75
N GLU A 201 8.17 1.78 -2.79
CA GLU A 201 8.13 1.02 -1.54
C GLU A 201 7.75 1.96 -0.39
N LEU A 202 6.48 2.04 -0.01
CA LEU A 202 6.06 2.93 1.07
C LEU A 202 6.61 2.47 2.43
N GLY A 203 7.82 2.90 2.75
CA GLY A 203 8.44 2.80 4.05
C GLY A 203 7.88 3.84 5.02
N GLN A 204 8.16 3.63 6.30
CA GLN A 204 7.68 4.54 7.31
C GLN A 204 8.44 5.87 7.23
N GLY A 205 7.69 6.97 7.21
CA GLY A 205 8.27 8.31 7.11
C GLY A 205 8.42 8.76 5.66
N HIS A 206 7.94 8.01 4.68
CA HIS A 206 7.93 8.44 3.28
C HIS A 206 6.89 9.56 3.10
N LEU A 207 7.30 10.77 3.49
CA LEU A 207 6.47 11.95 3.73
C LEU A 207 6.99 13.19 2.99
N GLY A 208 8.23 13.10 2.48
CA GLY A 208 8.88 14.20 1.78
C GLY A 208 8.23 14.43 0.43
N LYS A 209 8.22 15.70 0.00
CA LYS A 209 7.60 16.09 -1.26
C LYS A 209 8.37 17.19 -1.98
N ILE A 210 8.50 17.03 -3.29
CA ILE A 210 9.21 17.99 -4.15
C ILE A 210 8.25 19.00 -4.80
N ALA A 211 8.80 20.08 -5.35
CA ALA A 211 8.05 21.14 -6.01
C ALA A 211 7.11 20.63 -7.12
N ASN A 212 7.55 19.65 -7.91
CA ASN A 212 6.75 19.06 -8.97
C ASN A 212 5.53 18.30 -8.42
N GLU A 213 5.68 17.61 -7.30
CA GLU A 213 4.58 16.90 -6.64
C GLU A 213 3.57 17.91 -6.08
N CYS A 214 4.03 18.94 -5.36
CA CYS A 214 3.14 20.00 -4.89
C CYS A 214 2.39 20.70 -6.04
N SER A 215 3.07 20.93 -7.17
CA SER A 215 2.46 21.55 -8.35
C SER A 215 1.36 20.66 -8.94
N ALA A 216 1.56 19.34 -8.98
CA ALA A 216 0.53 18.40 -9.44
C ALA A 216 -0.73 18.43 -8.56
N PHE A 217 -0.57 18.49 -7.23
CA PHE A 217 -1.71 18.64 -6.32
C PHE A 217 -2.46 19.98 -6.51
N LYS A 218 -1.76 21.06 -6.87
CA LYS A 218 -2.38 22.37 -7.14
C LYS A 218 -3.06 22.48 -8.52
N ALA A 219 -2.52 21.82 -9.55
CA ALA A 219 -2.87 22.07 -10.95
C ALA A 219 -3.82 21.03 -11.58
N THR A 220 -4.25 20.03 -10.82
CA THR A 220 -5.05 18.90 -11.31
C THR A 220 -6.52 19.27 -11.58
N SER A 221 -7.14 18.56 -12.54
CA SER A 221 -8.51 18.82 -13.03
C SER A 221 -9.54 17.76 -12.60
N LEU A 222 -9.23 16.96 -11.58
CA LEU A 222 -10.18 15.96 -11.07
C LEU A 222 -11.48 16.63 -10.61
N ALA A 223 -12.62 16.00 -10.91
CA ALA A 223 -13.94 16.52 -10.57
C ALA A 223 -14.15 16.75 -9.06
N SER A 224 -13.41 16.02 -8.23
CA SER A 224 -13.46 16.14 -6.78
C SER A 224 -12.58 17.27 -6.21
N ILE A 225 -11.96 18.08 -7.06
CA ILE A 225 -11.06 19.15 -6.62
C ILE A 225 -11.73 20.50 -6.84
N GLN A 226 -11.66 21.34 -5.81
CA GLN A 226 -12.29 22.64 -5.81
C GLN A 226 -11.30 23.70 -5.35
N SER A 227 -11.24 24.79 -6.11
CA SER A 227 -10.57 26.02 -5.70
C SER A 227 -11.53 26.85 -4.86
N ILE A 228 -11.17 27.18 -3.62
CA ILE A 228 -11.95 28.04 -2.71
C ILE A 228 -11.11 29.21 -2.22
N PRO A 229 -11.70 30.37 -1.87
CA PRO A 229 -10.95 31.45 -1.25
C PRO A 229 -10.30 31.02 0.08
N SER A 230 -9.05 31.43 0.31
CA SER A 230 -8.34 31.20 1.57
C SER A 230 -9.04 31.94 2.72
N PRO A 231 -9.28 31.29 3.88
CA PRO A 231 -9.79 31.97 5.06
C PRO A 231 -8.86 33.12 5.49
N PRO A 232 -9.39 34.27 5.95
CA PRO A 232 -8.58 35.45 6.31
C PRO A 232 -7.48 35.15 7.35
N GLU A 233 -7.72 34.22 8.28
CA GLU A 233 -6.75 33.86 9.33
C GLU A 233 -5.53 33.07 8.83
N LYS A 234 -5.66 32.25 7.77
CA LYS A 234 -4.51 31.53 7.20
C LYS A 234 -3.59 32.44 6.37
N ALA A 235 -4.08 33.60 5.92
CA ALA A 235 -3.28 34.57 5.17
C ALA A 235 -2.26 35.32 6.05
N LEU A 236 -2.51 35.46 7.36
CA LEU A 236 -1.68 36.23 8.29
C LEU A 236 -0.48 35.44 8.86
N ALA A 237 -0.55 34.10 8.91
CA ALA A 237 0.56 33.28 9.41
C ALA A 237 1.72 33.10 8.40
N ALA A 238 1.50 33.43 7.12
CA ALA A 238 2.48 33.28 6.06
C ALA A 238 3.42 34.50 5.90
N VAL A 239 3.18 35.61 6.62
CA VAL A 239 3.89 36.89 6.43
C VAL A 239 4.45 37.40 7.76
N ALA A 240 5.40 36.68 8.35
CA ALA A 240 6.35 37.26 9.31
C ALA A 240 7.58 36.36 9.47
N PRO A 241 8.74 36.68 8.87
CA PRO A 241 9.99 36.16 9.37
C PRO A 241 10.18 36.70 10.79
N ARG A 242 10.17 35.83 11.80
CA ARG A 242 10.64 36.22 13.14
C ARG A 242 12.09 36.67 13.01
N PRO A 243 12.45 37.91 13.39
CA PRO A 243 13.85 38.31 13.43
C PRO A 243 14.57 37.44 14.46
N THR A 244 15.59 36.72 14.02
CA THR A 244 16.53 36.00 14.85
C THR A 244 17.33 37.02 15.66
N LEU A 245 17.03 37.15 16.95
CA LEU A 245 17.91 37.87 17.87
C LEU A 245 19.16 37.02 18.14
N PRO A 246 20.36 37.62 18.18
CA PRO A 246 21.57 36.89 18.50
C PRO A 246 21.53 36.42 19.96
N ILE A 247 21.83 35.15 20.16
CA ILE A 247 22.05 34.57 21.49
C ILE A 247 23.34 35.19 22.05
N ALA A 248 23.19 36.05 23.07
CA ALA A 248 24.30 36.49 23.88
C ALA A 248 24.66 35.37 24.86
N THR A 249 25.88 34.85 24.73
CA THR A 249 26.56 34.02 25.72
C THR A 249 26.69 34.80 27.03
N MET A 250 25.98 34.40 28.08
CA MET A 250 26.29 34.81 29.46
C MET A 250 26.75 33.60 30.27
N LEU A 251 28.06 33.55 30.52
CA LEU A 251 28.64 32.93 31.70
C LEU A 251 28.25 33.77 32.92
N VAL A 252 27.71 33.16 33.99
CA VAL A 252 28.08 33.48 35.39
C VAL A 252 27.97 32.23 36.27
N ALA A 253 28.92 32.17 37.19
CA ALA A 253 29.23 31.17 38.18
C ALA A 253 28.24 31.07 39.36
N ASP A 254 28.45 29.97 40.07
CA ASP A 254 28.06 29.57 41.42
C ASP A 254 28.01 30.70 42.47
N SER A 255 26.98 30.70 43.32
CA SER A 255 27.08 30.98 44.77
C SER A 255 25.74 30.82 45.50
N SER A 256 25.86 30.36 46.74
CA SER A 256 24.85 29.87 47.68
C SER A 256 24.07 30.96 48.43
N SER A 257 22.90 30.54 48.94
CA SER A 257 22.37 30.72 50.31
C SER A 257 20.95 31.32 50.43
N GLY A 258 20.11 30.66 51.24
CA GLY A 258 19.15 31.32 52.14
C GLY A 258 17.67 31.37 51.73
N ASP A 259 16.88 30.45 52.30
CA ASP A 259 15.48 30.54 52.75
C ASP A 259 14.58 31.72 52.30
N SER A 260 13.39 31.39 51.78
CA SER A 260 12.09 31.60 52.47
C SER A 260 10.91 31.26 51.55
N ALA A 261 9.86 30.71 52.18
CA ALA A 261 8.65 30.18 51.58
C ALA A 261 7.68 31.24 50.99
N GLN A 262 6.67 30.71 50.27
CA GLN A 262 5.41 31.34 49.83
C GLN A 262 5.42 32.10 48.49
N ASN A 263 5.23 31.34 47.40
CA ASN A 263 4.17 31.58 46.41
C ASN A 263 3.96 30.29 45.60
N GLN A 264 3.08 29.44 46.14
CA GLN A 264 2.74 28.12 45.62
C GLN A 264 1.33 28.18 45.02
N ALA A 265 1.22 28.77 43.83
CA ALA A 265 0.09 28.66 42.91
C ALA A 265 0.56 29.27 41.59
N ASP A 266 0.75 28.43 40.55
CA ASP A 266 0.86 28.76 39.10
C ASP A 266 1.94 27.94 38.34
N SER A 267 2.71 27.06 38.98
CA SER A 267 3.74 26.27 38.29
C SER A 267 3.29 24.89 37.76
N GLU A 268 2.08 24.41 38.05
CA GLU A 268 1.63 23.08 37.58
C GLU A 268 1.25 23.00 36.09
N SER A 269 1.24 24.11 35.35
CA SER A 269 0.86 24.11 33.92
C SER A 269 2.04 24.07 32.93
N ALA A 270 3.29 24.25 33.36
CA ALA A 270 4.45 24.30 32.45
C ALA A 270 5.13 22.93 32.31
N ASP A 271 5.36 22.23 33.43
CA ASP A 271 6.05 20.93 33.41
C ASP A 271 5.17 19.79 32.87
N ALA A 272 3.84 19.90 32.97
CA ALA A 272 2.92 18.97 32.33
C ALA A 272 2.84 19.15 30.79
N LYS A 273 3.13 20.35 30.27
CA LYS A 273 3.22 20.62 28.82
C LYS A 273 4.59 20.31 28.24
N ALA A 274 5.66 20.45 29.01
CA ALA A 274 7.02 20.09 28.59
C ALA A 274 7.24 18.56 28.52
N LYS A 275 6.48 17.76 29.28
CA LYS A 275 6.54 16.29 29.24
C LYS A 275 5.71 15.64 28.12
N ALA A 276 5.05 16.43 27.28
CA ALA A 276 4.19 15.95 26.20
C ALA A 276 4.87 15.89 24.82
N ILE A 277 6.13 16.33 24.64
CA ILE A 277 6.73 16.45 23.31
C ILE A 277 8.16 15.91 23.28
N SER A 278 8.28 14.59 23.34
CA SER A 278 9.15 13.81 22.46
C SER A 278 8.79 12.34 22.64
N LYS A 279 7.63 11.93 22.08
CA LYS A 279 7.50 10.53 21.70
C LYS A 279 8.48 10.35 20.54
N VAL A 280 9.73 10.02 20.86
CA VAL A 280 10.70 9.55 19.88
C VAL A 280 10.01 8.42 19.14
N GLU A 281 9.72 8.61 17.85
CA GLU A 281 9.14 7.55 17.05
C GLU A 281 10.08 6.32 17.16
N PRO A 282 9.57 5.13 17.50
CA PRO A 282 10.41 3.97 17.65
C PRO A 282 11.15 3.72 16.34
N THR A 283 12.46 3.53 16.43
CA THR A 283 13.34 3.27 15.27
C THR A 283 12.92 1.99 14.55
N ALA A 284 13.30 1.83 13.29
CA ALA A 284 13.04 0.61 12.54
C ALA A 284 13.56 -0.66 13.27
N ALA A 285 14.70 -0.55 13.96
CA ALA A 285 15.25 -1.63 14.77
C ALA A 285 14.38 -1.95 16.00
N ALA A 286 13.84 -0.94 16.69
CA ALA A 286 12.94 -1.16 17.83
C ALA A 286 11.64 -1.84 17.39
N ARG A 287 11.10 -1.46 16.23
CA ARG A 287 9.89 -2.09 15.66
C ARG A 287 10.13 -3.50 15.15
N ALA A 288 11.28 -3.74 14.52
CA ALA A 288 11.70 -5.09 14.13
C ALA A 288 11.73 -6.01 15.36
N ALA A 289 12.36 -5.55 16.44
CA ALA A 289 12.43 -6.28 17.71
C ALA A 289 11.04 -6.52 18.32
N GLU A 290 10.16 -5.51 18.34
CA GLU A 290 8.77 -5.64 18.80
C GLU A 290 7.97 -6.66 17.98
N ALA A 291 8.22 -6.72 16.67
CA ALA A 291 7.59 -7.67 15.76
C ALA A 291 8.20 -9.09 15.83
N GLY A 292 9.29 -9.28 16.57
CA GLY A 292 10.04 -10.55 16.59
C GLY A 292 10.78 -10.84 15.28
N LEU A 293 11.12 -9.80 14.52
CA LEU A 293 11.78 -9.89 13.21
C LEU A 293 13.23 -9.43 13.29
N THR A 294 14.09 -9.98 12.42
CA THR A 294 15.36 -9.32 12.12
C THR A 294 15.09 -7.96 11.44
N LEU A 295 16.07 -7.05 11.48
CA LEU A 295 15.92 -5.76 10.80
C LEU A 295 15.69 -5.92 9.28
N ASN A 296 16.37 -6.88 8.65
CA ASN A 296 16.22 -7.13 7.22
C ASN A 296 14.86 -7.75 6.88
N ALA A 297 14.38 -8.71 7.67
CA ALA A 297 13.02 -9.24 7.51
C ALA A 297 11.97 -8.15 7.71
N PHE A 298 12.14 -7.28 8.71
CA PHE A 298 11.23 -6.16 8.97
C PHE A 298 11.20 -5.16 7.81
N ARG A 299 12.31 -4.91 7.12
CA ARG A 299 12.33 -4.03 5.94
C ARG A 299 11.48 -4.56 4.77
N VAL A 300 11.31 -5.88 4.68
CA VAL A 300 10.49 -6.50 3.63
C VAL A 300 9.03 -6.69 4.08
N VAL A 301 8.81 -7.08 5.33
CA VAL A 301 7.48 -7.43 5.87
C VAL A 301 6.73 -6.21 6.45
N GLY A 302 7.46 -5.26 7.03
CA GLY A 302 6.90 -4.13 7.77
C GLY A 302 6.15 -3.12 6.89
N PRO A 303 6.75 -2.64 5.79
CA PRO A 303 6.10 -1.71 4.88
C PRO A 303 4.85 -2.29 4.20
N PRO A 304 3.76 -1.51 4.03
CA PRO A 304 2.72 -1.84 3.06
C PRO A 304 3.30 -1.91 1.64
N TRP A 305 3.02 -3.00 0.93
CA TRP A 305 3.51 -3.16 -0.44
C TRP A 305 2.69 -2.33 -1.41
N LEU A 306 3.35 -1.64 -2.34
CA LEU A 306 2.69 -0.94 -3.43
C LEU A 306 2.97 -1.64 -4.76
N HIS A 307 2.44 -1.07 -5.83
CA HIS A 307 2.52 -1.64 -7.16
C HIS A 307 3.98 -1.85 -7.65
N GLY A 308 4.32 -3.10 -8.01
CA GLY A 308 5.56 -3.53 -8.66
C GLY A 308 6.15 -4.84 -8.13
N GLN A 309 6.06 -5.95 -8.89
CA GLN A 309 6.58 -7.27 -8.42
C GLN A 309 8.10 -7.38 -8.45
N GLY A 310 8.76 -6.63 -9.35
CA GLY A 310 10.15 -6.86 -9.70
C GLY A 310 11.10 -6.74 -8.51
N PRO A 311 11.19 -5.56 -7.88
CA PRO A 311 12.22 -5.35 -6.86
C PRO A 311 11.80 -5.93 -5.50
N MET A 312 10.49 -6.09 -5.25
CA MET A 312 9.98 -6.77 -4.06
C MET A 312 10.35 -8.28 -4.02
N MET A 313 10.22 -8.98 -5.16
CA MET A 313 10.64 -10.38 -5.25
C MET A 313 12.14 -10.55 -5.11
N GLU A 314 12.92 -9.55 -5.53
CA GLU A 314 14.36 -9.54 -5.35
C GLU A 314 14.72 -9.38 -3.86
N SER A 315 14.08 -8.45 -3.16
CA SER A 315 14.20 -8.30 -1.70
C SER A 315 13.85 -9.59 -0.95
N ILE A 316 12.80 -10.31 -1.36
CA ILE A 316 12.46 -11.64 -0.78
C ILE A 316 13.58 -12.66 -1.01
N ARG A 317 14.17 -12.71 -2.21
CA ARG A 317 15.23 -13.67 -2.55
C ARG A 317 16.51 -13.43 -1.76
N GLN A 318 16.75 -12.20 -1.35
CA GLN A 318 17.93 -11.80 -0.58
C GLN A 318 17.81 -12.07 0.93
N LEU A 319 16.62 -12.48 1.41
CA LEU A 319 16.43 -12.85 2.81
C LEU A 319 17.27 -14.08 3.17
N THR A 320 18.01 -13.98 4.27
CA THR A 320 18.81 -15.08 4.82
C THR A 320 17.91 -16.14 5.49
N ALA A 321 18.49 -17.29 5.84
CA ALA A 321 17.78 -18.30 6.64
C ALA A 321 17.29 -17.73 7.98
N GLN A 322 18.11 -16.92 8.66
CA GLN A 322 17.74 -16.27 9.93
C GLN A 322 16.58 -15.29 9.75
N ASP A 323 16.57 -14.53 8.64
CA ASP A 323 15.47 -13.62 8.33
C ASP A 323 14.17 -14.41 8.13
N LEU A 324 14.19 -15.46 7.31
CA LEU A 324 13.04 -16.32 7.06
C LEU A 324 12.55 -17.02 8.34
N ASP A 325 13.45 -17.49 9.20
CA ASP A 325 13.09 -18.11 10.48
C ASP A 325 12.42 -17.11 11.43
N SER A 326 12.85 -15.85 11.43
CA SER A 326 12.16 -14.80 12.20
C SER A 326 10.73 -14.55 11.69
N ILE A 327 10.52 -14.60 10.35
CA ILE A 327 9.20 -14.47 9.73
C ILE A 327 8.31 -15.68 10.07
N ARG A 328 8.86 -16.90 9.99
CA ARG A 328 8.17 -18.13 10.41
C ARG A 328 7.74 -18.06 11.87
N GLY A 329 8.62 -17.54 12.73
CA GLY A 329 8.37 -17.35 14.16
C GLY A 329 7.11 -16.53 14.45
N MET A 330 6.76 -15.57 13.59
CA MET A 330 5.54 -14.76 13.75
C MET A 330 4.26 -15.59 13.82
N PHE A 331 4.19 -16.69 13.06
CA PHE A 331 3.01 -17.56 12.98
C PHE A 331 2.81 -18.44 14.21
N SER A 332 3.77 -18.46 15.15
CA SER A 332 3.61 -19.12 16.46
C SER A 332 2.88 -18.23 17.48
N GLY A 333 2.93 -16.91 17.31
CA GLY A 333 2.38 -15.93 18.26
C GLY A 333 0.91 -15.58 18.05
N ASN A 334 0.52 -14.43 18.62
CA ASN A 334 -0.77 -13.78 18.35
C ASN A 334 -0.74 -13.07 17.00
N ILE A 335 -1.91 -12.99 16.36
CA ILE A 335 -2.05 -12.24 15.11
C ILE A 335 -1.69 -10.77 15.30
N ASN A 336 -0.86 -10.23 14.41
CA ASN A 336 -0.43 -8.84 14.42
C ASN A 336 -0.55 -8.22 13.01
N THR A 337 -0.18 -6.94 12.90
CA THR A 337 -0.36 -6.16 11.66
C THR A 337 0.44 -6.62 10.46
N TYR A 338 1.44 -7.48 10.67
CA TYR A 338 2.41 -7.90 9.66
C TYR A 338 2.13 -9.30 9.11
N TRP A 339 1.19 -10.06 9.69
CA TRP A 339 0.96 -11.46 9.33
C TRP A 339 0.59 -11.68 7.87
N ALA A 340 -0.21 -10.79 7.28
CA ALA A 340 -0.60 -10.88 5.87
C ALA A 340 0.63 -10.75 4.96
N GLN A 341 1.47 -9.74 5.19
CA GLN A 341 2.72 -9.55 4.45
C GLN A 341 3.72 -10.68 4.72
N ALA A 342 3.85 -11.14 5.97
CA ALA A 342 4.69 -12.27 6.33
C ALA A 342 4.32 -13.53 5.52
N ALA A 343 3.02 -13.83 5.39
CA ALA A 343 2.56 -14.96 4.60
C ALA A 343 2.87 -14.77 3.12
N MET A 344 2.70 -13.56 2.59
CA MET A 344 3.09 -13.25 1.21
C MET A 344 4.59 -13.42 0.98
N VAL A 345 5.45 -13.06 1.94
CA VAL A 345 6.91 -13.27 1.84
C VAL A 345 7.24 -14.75 1.79
N LEU A 346 6.75 -15.52 2.76
CA LEU A 346 7.02 -16.95 2.84
C LEU A 346 6.49 -17.71 1.61
N ILE A 347 5.26 -17.41 1.20
CA ILE A 347 4.67 -18.00 0.00
C ILE A 347 5.39 -17.52 -1.27
N GLY A 348 5.82 -16.26 -1.32
CA GLY A 348 6.65 -15.72 -2.40
C GLY A 348 7.99 -16.44 -2.54
N ARG A 349 8.59 -16.87 -1.42
CA ARG A 349 9.83 -17.66 -1.39
C ARG A 349 9.64 -19.07 -1.94
N GLY A 350 8.45 -19.63 -1.76
CA GLY A 350 7.99 -20.88 -2.38
C GLY A 350 8.53 -22.17 -1.77
N ASP A 351 8.94 -22.17 -0.49
CA ASP A 351 9.30 -23.37 0.24
C ASP A 351 8.04 -24.17 0.63
N PRO A 352 7.93 -25.49 0.31
CA PRO A 352 6.78 -26.30 0.69
C PRO A 352 6.47 -26.33 2.20
N ASN A 353 7.49 -26.23 3.07
CA ASN A 353 7.27 -26.20 4.52
C ASN A 353 6.57 -24.91 4.96
N ASP A 354 6.84 -23.81 4.26
CA ASP A 354 6.19 -22.53 4.52
C ASP A 354 4.71 -22.54 4.11
N ILE A 355 4.36 -23.30 3.06
CA ILE A 355 2.97 -23.52 2.67
C ILE A 355 2.21 -24.18 3.83
N ALA A 356 2.74 -25.26 4.38
CA ALA A 356 2.13 -25.99 5.47
C ALA A 356 1.99 -25.12 6.72
N LEU A 357 3.01 -24.31 7.03
CA LEU A 357 2.98 -23.35 8.14
C LEU A 357 1.87 -22.31 7.97
N VAL A 358 1.76 -21.68 6.80
CA VAL A 358 0.73 -20.66 6.54
C VAL A 358 -0.67 -21.29 6.55
N GLN A 359 -0.84 -22.50 6.01
CA GLN A 359 -2.10 -23.24 6.09
C GLN A 359 -2.50 -23.59 7.53
N ALA A 360 -1.53 -24.01 8.34
CA ALA A 360 -1.76 -24.28 9.76
C ALA A 360 -2.15 -23.00 10.50
N ALA A 361 -1.49 -21.86 10.22
CA ALA A 361 -1.87 -20.57 10.79
C ALA A 361 -3.28 -20.12 10.34
N PHE A 362 -3.60 -20.31 9.07
CA PHE A 362 -4.90 -19.99 8.49
C PHE A 362 -6.02 -20.83 9.13
N THR A 363 -5.77 -22.11 9.36
CA THR A 363 -6.72 -23.02 10.02
C THR A 363 -6.79 -22.79 11.53
N ARG A 364 -5.69 -22.46 12.20
CA ARG A 364 -5.65 -22.15 13.65
C ARG A 364 -6.56 -20.96 13.99
N LEU A 365 -6.70 -20.03 13.07
CA LEU A 365 -7.56 -18.87 13.21
C LEU A 365 -9.02 -19.15 12.82
N ALA A 366 -9.40 -20.42 12.62
CA ALA A 366 -10.77 -20.84 12.39
C ALA A 366 -11.68 -20.38 13.54
N GLY A 367 -12.83 -19.79 13.19
CA GLY A 367 -13.83 -19.34 14.16
C GLY A 367 -13.45 -18.10 14.98
N ALA A 368 -12.23 -17.55 14.83
CA ALA A 368 -11.90 -16.27 15.45
C ALA A 368 -12.82 -15.17 14.90
N ALA A 369 -13.60 -14.56 15.78
CA ALA A 369 -14.63 -13.61 15.40
C ALA A 369 -14.00 -12.30 14.89
N VAL A 370 -14.48 -11.85 13.73
CA VAL A 370 -14.29 -10.47 13.28
C VAL A 370 -15.54 -9.72 13.72
N ALA A 371 -15.47 -9.04 14.87
CA ALA A 371 -16.60 -8.23 15.34
C ALA A 371 -16.61 -6.90 14.57
N PRO A 372 -17.62 -6.61 13.72
CA PRO A 372 -17.68 -5.39 12.91
C PRO A 372 -17.76 -4.10 13.74
N GLU A 373 -18.22 -4.22 14.98
CA GLU A 373 -18.41 -3.11 15.94
C GLU A 373 -17.26 -3.00 16.95
N ALA A 374 -16.18 -3.77 16.79
CA ALA A 374 -15.03 -3.65 17.66
C ALA A 374 -14.42 -2.23 17.57
N ALA A 375 -14.04 -1.67 18.71
CA ALA A 375 -13.34 -0.39 18.82
C ALA A 375 -11.87 -0.61 19.24
N GLY A 376 -11.00 0.35 18.90
CA GLY A 376 -9.59 0.36 19.33
C GLY A 376 -8.81 -0.89 18.90
N ALA A 377 -8.06 -1.49 19.84
CA ALA A 377 -7.19 -2.64 19.57
C ALA A 377 -7.94 -3.87 19.03
N ASN A 378 -9.19 -4.09 19.46
CA ASN A 378 -10.00 -5.21 18.97
C ASN A 378 -10.36 -5.05 17.48
N ARG A 379 -10.54 -3.81 17.02
CA ARG A 379 -10.76 -3.51 15.59
C ARG A 379 -9.52 -3.80 14.77
N ASP A 380 -8.37 -3.32 15.25
CA ASP A 380 -7.10 -3.50 14.54
C ASP A 380 -6.77 -5.01 14.42
N GLN A 381 -7.02 -5.79 15.48
CA GLN A 381 -6.89 -7.24 15.44
C GLN A 381 -7.86 -7.90 14.45
N ALA A 382 -9.13 -7.47 14.43
CA ALA A 382 -10.14 -7.96 13.50
C ALA A 382 -9.80 -7.63 12.03
N LEU A 383 -9.28 -6.44 11.76
CA LEU A 383 -8.80 -6.01 10.45
C LEU A 383 -7.59 -6.83 10.00
N ASN A 384 -6.61 -7.05 10.89
CA ASN A 384 -5.43 -7.87 10.59
C ASN A 384 -5.82 -9.33 10.29
N LEU A 385 -6.78 -9.87 11.05
CA LEU A 385 -7.37 -11.19 10.80
C LEU A 385 -8.08 -11.27 9.46
N MET A 386 -8.90 -10.27 9.14
CA MET A 386 -9.58 -10.21 7.84
C MET A 386 -8.57 -10.12 6.70
N ARG A 387 -7.57 -9.24 6.80
CA ARG A 387 -6.53 -9.09 5.79
C ARG A 387 -5.77 -10.39 5.58
N PHE A 388 -5.32 -11.01 6.67
CA PHE A 388 -4.65 -12.30 6.59
C PHE A 388 -5.52 -13.33 5.87
N ARG A 389 -6.83 -13.36 6.18
CA ARG A 389 -7.76 -14.30 5.55
C ARG A 389 -7.97 -14.04 4.07
N ASP A 390 -7.98 -12.78 3.66
CA ASP A 390 -8.14 -12.41 2.26
C ASP A 390 -6.85 -12.64 1.47
N THR A 391 -5.68 -12.40 2.08
CA THR A 391 -4.36 -12.51 1.44
C THR A 391 -3.95 -13.96 1.17
N VAL A 392 -4.20 -14.88 2.10
CA VAL A 392 -3.69 -16.27 2.01
C VAL A 392 -4.14 -17.00 0.73
N PRO A 393 -5.42 -17.00 0.32
CA PRO A 393 -5.82 -17.65 -0.93
C PRO A 393 -5.08 -17.07 -2.16
N ARG A 394 -4.96 -15.75 -2.26
CA ARG A 394 -4.23 -15.12 -3.38
C ARG A 394 -2.76 -15.50 -3.39
N ALA A 395 -2.12 -15.51 -2.22
CA ALA A 395 -0.74 -15.92 -2.08
C ALA A 395 -0.56 -17.36 -2.60
N LEU A 396 -1.37 -18.30 -2.11
CA LEU A 396 -1.33 -19.71 -2.53
C LEU A 396 -1.55 -19.87 -4.04
N GLY A 397 -2.46 -19.09 -4.63
CA GLY A 397 -2.70 -19.11 -6.09
C GLY A 397 -1.48 -18.67 -6.89
N LYS A 398 -0.79 -17.61 -6.45
CA LYS A 398 0.46 -17.13 -7.07
C LYS A 398 1.59 -18.14 -6.93
N LEU A 399 1.67 -18.83 -5.80
CA LEU A 399 2.64 -19.90 -5.61
C LEU A 399 2.36 -21.07 -6.55
N ALA A 400 1.12 -21.57 -6.56
CA ALA A 400 0.70 -22.63 -7.47
C ALA A 400 1.04 -22.28 -8.94
N TYR A 401 0.81 -21.04 -9.35
CA TYR A 401 1.22 -20.54 -10.67
C TYR A 401 2.72 -20.66 -10.92
N ARG A 402 3.55 -20.20 -9.97
CA ARG A 402 4.99 -20.14 -10.13
C ARG A 402 5.68 -21.49 -10.01
N THR A 403 5.22 -22.36 -9.12
CA THR A 403 5.89 -23.63 -8.77
C THR A 403 5.15 -24.86 -9.25
N GLN A 404 3.93 -24.70 -9.78
CA GLN A 404 3.04 -25.81 -10.14
C GLN A 404 2.73 -26.73 -8.94
N SER A 405 2.74 -26.19 -7.71
CA SER A 405 2.48 -26.97 -6.48
C SER A 405 1.04 -27.49 -6.41
N THR A 406 0.91 -28.82 -6.39
CA THR A 406 -0.36 -29.51 -6.16
C THR A 406 -0.88 -29.29 -4.73
N GLU A 407 0.01 -29.13 -3.74
CA GLU A 407 -0.35 -28.85 -2.35
C GLU A 407 -1.06 -27.49 -2.21
N ALA A 408 -0.54 -26.46 -2.88
CA ALA A 408 -1.18 -25.15 -2.92
C ALA A 408 -2.56 -25.20 -3.59
N VAL A 409 -2.70 -25.94 -4.70
CA VAL A 409 -3.98 -26.16 -5.39
C VAL A 409 -4.97 -26.90 -4.49
N ASN A 410 -4.53 -27.97 -3.83
CA ASN A 410 -5.38 -28.78 -2.94
C ASN A 410 -5.90 -27.95 -1.75
N ALA A 411 -5.05 -27.12 -1.15
CA ALA A 411 -5.48 -26.25 -0.07
C ALA A 411 -6.48 -25.19 -0.54
N LEU A 412 -6.27 -24.60 -1.72
CA LEU A 412 -7.26 -23.71 -2.30
C LEU A 412 -8.57 -24.41 -2.62
N ALA A 413 -8.54 -25.63 -3.16
CA ALA A 413 -9.74 -26.42 -3.43
C ALA A 413 -10.53 -26.74 -2.14
N GLN A 414 -9.82 -27.05 -1.04
CA GLN A 414 -10.44 -27.20 0.27
C GLN A 414 -11.09 -25.89 0.74
N VAL A 415 -10.41 -24.75 0.61
CA VAL A 415 -10.96 -23.45 1.04
C VAL A 415 -12.10 -22.98 0.13
N ALA A 416 -12.13 -23.42 -1.14
CA ALA A 416 -13.24 -23.15 -2.06
C ALA A 416 -14.53 -23.88 -1.65
N ASP A 417 -14.45 -24.97 -0.89
CA ASP A 417 -15.62 -25.63 -0.32
C ASP A 417 -16.28 -24.76 0.77
N LEU A 418 -17.59 -24.56 0.67
CA LEU A 418 -18.36 -23.70 1.58
C LEU A 418 -18.34 -24.19 3.02
N ASN A 419 -18.36 -25.50 3.27
CA ASN A 419 -18.34 -26.03 4.62
C ASN A 419 -16.99 -25.71 5.25
N LYS A 420 -15.91 -25.98 4.51
CA LYS A 420 -14.57 -25.67 5.00
C LYS A 420 -14.33 -24.17 5.16
N ALA A 421 -14.79 -23.35 4.22
CA ALA A 421 -14.75 -21.89 4.36
C ALA A 421 -15.53 -21.43 5.61
N SER A 422 -16.70 -22.03 5.87
CA SER A 422 -17.52 -21.73 7.05
C SER A 422 -16.84 -22.13 8.36
N GLU A 423 -16.10 -23.23 8.40
CA GLU A 423 -15.27 -23.57 9.56
C GLU A 423 -14.22 -22.48 9.84
N ILE A 424 -13.60 -21.93 8.79
CA ILE A 424 -12.49 -20.99 8.92
C ILE A 424 -12.98 -19.58 9.30
N VAL A 425 -14.00 -19.06 8.62
CA VAL A 425 -14.42 -17.64 8.76
C VAL A 425 -15.83 -17.45 9.31
N GLY A 426 -16.50 -18.54 9.68
CA GLY A 426 -17.90 -18.55 10.06
C GLY A 426 -18.84 -18.47 8.85
N PRO A 427 -20.13 -18.82 9.03
CA PRO A 427 -21.09 -18.92 7.93
C PRO A 427 -21.33 -17.58 7.22
N ALA A 428 -21.26 -16.47 7.95
CA ALA A 428 -21.49 -15.13 7.39
C ALA A 428 -20.43 -14.70 6.35
N ASN A 429 -19.22 -15.26 6.40
CA ASN A 429 -18.12 -14.91 5.50
C ASN A 429 -17.69 -16.08 4.58
N ALA A 430 -18.29 -17.26 4.74
CA ALA A 430 -17.90 -18.47 4.02
C ALA A 430 -17.95 -18.30 2.50
N SER A 431 -19.00 -17.64 2.00
CA SER A 431 -19.15 -17.35 0.58
C SER A 431 -18.00 -16.50 0.04
N ASP A 432 -17.61 -15.43 0.76
CA ASP A 432 -16.55 -14.52 0.31
C ASP A 432 -15.20 -15.26 0.25
N LEU A 433 -14.87 -16.05 1.27
CA LEU A 433 -13.62 -16.80 1.29
C LEU A 433 -13.59 -17.88 0.19
N SER A 434 -14.69 -18.62 0.01
CA SER A 434 -14.83 -19.62 -1.05
C SER A 434 -14.61 -19.01 -2.43
N LYS A 435 -15.22 -17.84 -2.71
CA LYS A 435 -15.02 -17.09 -3.97
C LYS A 435 -13.58 -16.62 -4.17
N GLN A 436 -12.92 -16.16 -3.11
CA GLN A 436 -11.51 -15.78 -3.18
C GLN A 436 -10.60 -16.97 -3.51
N ALA A 437 -10.87 -18.14 -2.95
CA ALA A 437 -10.15 -19.35 -3.29
C ALA A 437 -10.40 -19.80 -4.74
N LEU A 438 -11.63 -19.66 -5.25
CA LEU A 438 -11.94 -19.93 -6.66
C LEU A 438 -11.22 -18.96 -7.61
N ASP A 439 -11.19 -17.66 -7.31
CA ASP A 439 -10.43 -16.69 -8.08
C ASP A 439 -8.93 -17.04 -8.08
N ALA A 440 -8.37 -17.38 -6.91
CA ALA A 440 -6.98 -17.83 -6.80
C ALA A 440 -6.69 -19.11 -7.61
N LEU A 441 -7.58 -20.11 -7.59
CA LEU A 441 -7.47 -21.32 -8.40
C LEU A 441 -7.49 -21.02 -9.90
N SER A 442 -8.33 -20.08 -10.33
CA SER A 442 -8.40 -19.69 -11.75
C SER A 442 -7.12 -19.03 -12.24
N ARG A 443 -6.36 -18.40 -11.34
CA ARG A 443 -5.06 -17.76 -11.63
C ARG A 443 -3.86 -18.69 -11.43
N ALA A 444 -4.03 -19.75 -10.67
CA ALA A 444 -2.98 -20.73 -10.41
C ALA A 444 -2.47 -21.41 -11.68
N ASN A 445 -3.25 -21.46 -12.77
CA ASN A 445 -2.82 -21.98 -14.08
C ASN A 445 -2.07 -23.33 -13.99
N THR A 446 -2.51 -24.22 -13.12
CA THR A 446 -2.03 -25.60 -13.10
C THR A 446 -3.07 -26.48 -13.79
N ARG A 447 -2.68 -27.67 -14.24
CA ARG A 447 -3.63 -28.63 -14.80
C ARG A 447 -4.78 -28.93 -13.84
N ASP A 448 -4.46 -29.11 -12.57
CA ASP A 448 -5.43 -29.46 -11.53
C ASP A 448 -6.34 -28.28 -11.18
N SER A 449 -5.79 -27.06 -11.13
CA SER A 449 -6.60 -25.86 -10.86
C SER A 449 -7.57 -25.55 -12.01
N ILE A 450 -7.12 -25.73 -13.26
CA ILE A 450 -7.97 -25.60 -14.46
C ILE A 450 -9.09 -26.64 -14.44
N ALA A 451 -8.76 -27.90 -14.12
CA ALA A 451 -9.74 -28.98 -14.04
C ALA A 451 -10.79 -28.70 -12.95
N PHE A 452 -10.35 -28.26 -11.77
CA PHE A 452 -11.24 -27.91 -10.66
C PHE A 452 -12.18 -26.75 -11.02
N VAL A 453 -11.65 -25.64 -11.55
CA VAL A 453 -12.47 -24.48 -11.94
C VAL A 453 -13.42 -24.85 -13.09
N GLY A 454 -12.98 -25.69 -14.04
CA GLY A 454 -13.84 -26.24 -15.08
C GLY A 454 -15.03 -27.02 -14.51
N ALA A 455 -14.79 -27.86 -13.50
CA ALA A 455 -15.86 -28.58 -12.80
C ALA A 455 -16.81 -27.62 -12.07
N VAL A 456 -16.32 -26.58 -11.41
CA VAL A 456 -17.16 -25.55 -10.76
C VAL A 456 -18.05 -24.82 -11.77
N LEU A 457 -17.52 -24.50 -12.95
CA LEU A 457 -18.26 -23.82 -14.02
C LEU A 457 -19.28 -24.74 -14.70
N ASP A 458 -19.07 -26.06 -14.67
CA ASP A 458 -20.07 -27.05 -15.04
C ASP A 458 -21.08 -27.26 -13.90
N ARG A 459 -22.22 -26.57 -13.99
CA ARG A 459 -23.31 -26.58 -12.98
C ARG A 459 -23.91 -27.97 -12.71
N LYS A 460 -23.53 -29.00 -13.47
CA LYS A 460 -23.96 -30.39 -13.23
C LYS A 460 -23.01 -31.17 -12.33
N SER A 461 -21.82 -30.65 -12.05
CA SER A 461 -20.84 -31.33 -11.19
C SER A 461 -21.25 -31.25 -9.71
N ASP A 462 -20.88 -32.25 -8.92
CA ASP A 462 -21.08 -32.21 -7.47
C ASP A 462 -20.21 -31.15 -6.79
N VAL A 463 -19.05 -30.83 -7.37
CA VAL A 463 -18.18 -29.73 -6.91
C VAL A 463 -18.92 -28.39 -6.96
N SER A 464 -19.69 -28.14 -8.03
CA SER A 464 -20.45 -26.89 -8.17
C SER A 464 -21.50 -26.67 -7.06
N LYS A 465 -21.95 -27.75 -6.41
CA LYS A 465 -22.94 -27.71 -5.32
C LYS A 465 -22.31 -27.39 -3.97
N SER A 466 -20.99 -27.61 -3.81
CA SER A 466 -20.29 -27.42 -2.53
C SER A 466 -19.56 -26.08 -2.42
N VAL A 467 -19.48 -25.31 -3.51
CA VAL A 467 -18.83 -23.99 -3.53
C VAL A 467 -19.84 -22.83 -3.50
N ALA A 468 -19.35 -21.62 -3.23
CA ALA A 468 -20.19 -20.42 -3.19
C ALA A 468 -20.88 -20.14 -4.54
N PRO A 469 -22.15 -19.68 -4.54
CA PRO A 469 -22.82 -19.29 -5.77
C PRO A 469 -22.13 -18.09 -6.41
N LEU A 470 -21.80 -18.22 -7.70
CA LEU A 470 -21.13 -17.21 -8.48
C LEU A 470 -22.13 -16.37 -9.28
N THR A 471 -21.97 -15.05 -9.25
CA THR A 471 -22.61 -14.11 -10.16
C THR A 471 -22.13 -14.33 -11.61
N ALA A 472 -22.85 -13.76 -12.58
CA ALA A 472 -22.45 -13.85 -13.99
C ALA A 472 -21.04 -13.27 -14.24
N ASN A 473 -20.72 -12.14 -13.61
CA ASN A 473 -19.40 -11.49 -13.73
C ASN A 473 -18.28 -12.34 -13.12
N GLU A 474 -18.54 -12.98 -11.97
CA GLU A 474 -17.58 -13.90 -11.35
C GLU A 474 -17.35 -15.12 -12.23
N GLN A 475 -18.41 -15.74 -12.78
CA GLN A 475 -18.28 -16.86 -13.72
C GLN A 475 -17.46 -16.48 -14.96
N GLU A 476 -17.70 -15.30 -15.53
CA GLU A 476 -16.97 -14.83 -16.70
C GLU A 476 -15.50 -14.52 -16.39
N THR A 477 -15.22 -14.00 -15.19
CA THR A 477 -13.85 -13.79 -14.72
C THR A 477 -13.10 -15.12 -14.63
N LEU A 478 -13.69 -16.14 -13.99
CA LEU A 478 -13.07 -17.46 -13.86
C LEU A 478 -12.82 -18.09 -15.25
N LYS A 479 -13.80 -18.00 -16.17
CA LYS A 479 -13.66 -18.48 -17.56
C LYS A 479 -12.51 -17.79 -18.28
N THR A 480 -12.46 -16.46 -18.20
CA THR A 480 -11.42 -15.65 -18.85
C THR A 480 -10.03 -16.03 -18.34
N ASN A 481 -9.88 -16.18 -17.02
CA ASN A 481 -8.61 -16.59 -16.41
C ASN A 481 -8.17 -17.97 -16.91
N VAL A 482 -9.08 -18.97 -16.93
CA VAL A 482 -8.80 -20.32 -17.43
C VAL A 482 -8.44 -20.35 -18.92
N ILE A 483 -9.11 -19.54 -19.75
CA ILE A 483 -8.81 -19.42 -21.18
C ILE A 483 -7.42 -18.80 -21.38
N ASN A 484 -7.10 -17.72 -20.66
CA ASN A 484 -5.82 -17.04 -20.75
C ASN A 484 -4.67 -17.96 -20.28
N ALA A 485 -4.88 -18.68 -19.17
CA ALA A 485 -4.01 -19.74 -18.67
C ALA A 485 -3.67 -20.78 -19.75
N SER A 486 -4.70 -21.30 -20.42
CA SER A 486 -4.57 -22.31 -21.48
C SER A 486 -3.83 -21.80 -22.73
N ARG A 487 -3.87 -20.48 -22.99
CA ARG A 487 -3.11 -19.84 -24.08
C ARG A 487 -1.63 -19.66 -23.72
N MET A 488 -1.34 -19.29 -22.48
CA MET A 488 0.05 -19.10 -22.00
C MET A 488 0.81 -20.42 -21.87
N GLY A 489 0.14 -21.52 -21.51
CA GLY A 489 0.74 -22.86 -21.41
C GLY A 489 1.21 -23.48 -22.72
N ARG A 490 1.02 -22.83 -23.88
CA ARG A 490 1.57 -23.26 -25.18
C ARG A 490 2.86 -22.51 -25.59
N GLY A 491 3.35 -21.58 -24.76
CA GLY A 491 4.66 -20.98 -24.94
C GLY A 491 5.76 -21.86 -24.33
N PRO A 492 6.99 -21.87 -24.89
CA PRO A 492 8.09 -22.64 -24.32
C PRO A 492 8.54 -21.95 -23.01
N PHE A 493 7.90 -22.31 -21.90
CA PHE A 493 8.51 -22.12 -20.59
C PHE A 493 9.65 -23.14 -20.48
N VAL A 494 10.80 -22.77 -21.06
CA VAL A 494 12.07 -23.41 -20.78
C VAL A 494 12.30 -23.18 -19.30
N ALA A 495 12.00 -24.20 -18.49
CA ALA A 495 12.61 -24.34 -17.20
C ALA A 495 14.11 -24.37 -17.45
N THR A 496 14.78 -23.22 -17.32
CA THR A 496 16.20 -23.18 -17.00
C THR A 496 16.32 -23.88 -15.66
N ARG A 497 16.49 -25.21 -15.71
CA ARG A 497 17.02 -25.99 -14.61
C ARG A 497 18.37 -25.35 -14.30
N ASN A 498 18.45 -24.60 -13.21
CA ASN A 498 19.73 -24.21 -12.64
C ASN A 498 20.49 -25.51 -12.32
N GLN A 499 21.61 -25.69 -13.01
CA GLN A 499 22.73 -26.50 -12.53
C GLN A 499 23.38 -25.80 -11.34
#